data_AF-A0A2T7NQL9-F1
#
_entry.id   AF-A0A2T7NQL9-F1
#
_cell.length_a   1.000
_cell.length_b   1.000
_cell.length_c   1.000
_cell.angle_alpha   90.00
_cell.angle_beta   90.00
_cell.angle_gamma   90.00
#
_symmetry.space_group_name_H-M   'P 1'
#
loop_
_entity.id
_entity.type
_entity.pdbx_description
1 polymer ?
#
loop_
_entity_poly.entity_id
_entity_poly.type
_entity_poly.pdbx_seq_one_letter_code
_entity_poly.pdbx_strand_id
1 'polypeptide(L)'
;MNVTRPSNYVVNVDVLCTNRIRLGNTGDGGWDVCDDIEHRPQSPCLVYSFGINHDFSFDDAVSDKYGCEVHSFDPSMGQNDHKHSDRVFFHNLGISDQDFVNDKAWTMRTLTSIKKQLNHTKINILKMDIELDEFKALPNIIASDELKDVDQLLFEIHYNSHNDQATIIDLMARGLELLRDLRNLGFYVFYSHPNQYNYITSKISGLRRTTCNELHMLNVSAPPSLPTKETISNMTNAELEELYYTYVGNVDVLCTNRIRLGNPDRGGWDVCDDIEHRPQSPCLVYSFGINHDFSFDDAVSDKYRCEVHSFDPSMGQNDHKHSDRVFFHNLGISNRDFVNDKAWTMRTLTSIKKQLHHTKINILKMDIEHDEFKALPNIIASDELKDVDQLLFEIHYHCSDVQTTIIEMARGLELLRDLRNLGFYVFHSHPNQYNYITSQISGRRRTTCNELYLLNVNRNRK
;
A
#
# COMPACT_ATOMS: atom_id res chain seq x y z
N MET A 1 -14.16 -6.04 -17.78
CA MET A 1 -12.74 -5.64 -17.92
C MET A 1 -12.27 -5.19 -16.55
N ASN A 2 -11.47 -6.00 -15.86
CA ASN A 2 -10.92 -5.66 -14.55
C ASN A 2 -9.64 -4.86 -14.75
N VAL A 3 -9.79 -3.58 -15.09
CA VAL A 3 -8.67 -2.63 -15.12
C VAL A 3 -8.06 -2.60 -13.71
N THR A 4 -6.76 -2.82 -13.63
CA THR A 4 -6.02 -2.74 -12.38
C THR A 4 -6.22 -1.37 -11.75
N ARG A 5 -6.33 -1.33 -10.42
CA ARG A 5 -6.86 -0.18 -9.67
C ARG A 5 -5.71 0.77 -9.32
N PRO A 6 -5.47 1.87 -10.06
CA PRO A 6 -4.39 2.78 -9.72
C PRO A 6 -4.70 3.49 -8.40
N SER A 7 -5.99 3.66 -8.07
CA SER A 7 -6.46 4.28 -6.82
C SER A 7 -5.94 3.61 -5.55
N ASN A 8 -5.65 2.31 -5.57
CA ASN A 8 -5.13 1.62 -4.39
C ASN A 8 -3.63 1.89 -4.20
N TYR A 9 -2.90 2.15 -5.28
CA TYR A 9 -1.48 2.53 -5.21
C TYR A 9 -1.27 3.91 -4.56
N VAL A 10 -2.24 4.81 -4.73
CA VAL A 10 -2.26 6.23 -4.29
C VAL A 10 -2.38 6.38 -2.77
N VAL A 11 -2.96 5.39 -2.09
CA VAL A 11 -3.33 5.47 -0.66
C VAL A 11 -2.69 4.38 0.19
N ASN A 12 -1.72 3.63 -0.36
CA ASN A 12 -1.00 2.65 0.45
C ASN A 12 -0.25 3.36 1.57
N VAL A 13 -0.26 2.76 2.75
CA VAL A 13 0.62 3.19 3.83
C VAL A 13 2.02 2.70 3.49
N ASP A 14 2.86 3.63 3.08
CA ASP A 14 4.23 3.41 2.65
C ASP A 14 5.18 3.32 3.84
N VAL A 15 4.94 4.10 4.90
CA VAL A 15 5.81 4.19 6.09
C VAL A 15 5.02 3.92 7.36
N LEU A 16 5.65 3.26 8.34
CA LEU A 16 5.02 3.05 9.63
C LEU A 16 5.17 4.29 10.50
N CYS A 17 4.05 4.82 10.98
CA CYS A 17 4.02 5.63 12.18
C CYS A 17 3.44 4.79 13.33
N THR A 18 4.25 4.41 14.31
CA THR A 18 3.80 3.52 15.40
C THR A 18 2.81 4.19 16.32
N ASN A 19 3.03 5.46 16.62
CA ASN A 19 2.21 6.29 17.47
C ASN A 19 1.51 7.37 16.62
N ARG A 20 0.47 6.98 15.90
CA ARG A 20 -0.41 7.90 15.20
C ARG A 20 -1.43 8.50 16.18
N ILE A 21 -1.55 9.82 16.19
CA ILE A 21 -2.54 10.51 17.02
C ILE A 21 -3.42 11.43 16.18
N ARG A 22 -4.71 11.51 16.52
CA ARG A 22 -5.64 12.51 15.98
C ARG A 22 -5.57 13.77 16.84
N LEU A 23 -5.31 14.93 16.24
CA LEU A 23 -5.36 16.25 16.89
C LEU A 23 -6.54 17.05 16.34
N GLY A 24 -7.24 17.77 17.21
CA GLY A 24 -8.49 18.47 16.89
C GLY A 24 -9.73 17.58 16.98
N ASN A 25 -10.75 17.92 16.22
CA ASN A 25 -12.04 17.23 16.24
C ASN A 25 -11.95 15.75 15.83
N THR A 26 -12.86 14.92 16.39
CA THR A 26 -12.93 13.48 16.05
C THR A 26 -13.52 13.22 14.66
N GLY A 27 -14.21 14.20 14.09
CA GLY A 27 -14.74 14.18 12.74
C GLY A 27 -13.96 15.13 11.84
N ASP A 28 -14.69 15.91 11.05
CA ASP A 28 -14.14 16.98 10.23
C ASP A 28 -13.33 18.00 11.06
N GLY A 29 -12.29 18.57 10.47
CA GLY A 29 -11.40 19.56 11.08
C GLY A 29 -10.23 19.02 11.91
N GLY A 30 -10.28 17.78 12.40
CA GLY A 30 -9.12 17.12 13.01
C GLY A 30 -8.12 16.60 11.97
N TRP A 31 -6.88 16.32 12.37
CA TRP A 31 -5.86 15.71 11.50
C TRP A 31 -4.98 14.71 12.26
N ASP A 32 -4.61 13.61 11.59
CA ASP A 32 -3.68 12.63 12.13
C ASP A 32 -2.23 13.08 11.94
N VAL A 33 -1.46 13.04 13.02
CA VAL A 33 -0.04 13.42 13.09
C VAL A 33 0.76 12.23 13.57
N CYS A 34 1.97 12.05 13.01
CA CYS A 34 2.87 11.06 13.55
C CYS A 34 3.57 11.57 14.81
N ASP A 35 3.40 10.85 15.92
CA ASP A 35 3.93 11.17 17.25
C ASP A 35 5.06 10.19 17.69
N ASP A 36 5.67 9.50 16.71
CA ASP A 36 6.90 8.73 16.91
C ASP A 36 8.03 9.64 17.34
N ILE A 37 8.92 9.16 18.22
CA ILE A 37 9.98 9.99 18.84
C ILE A 37 10.85 10.70 17.79
N GLU A 38 11.10 10.04 16.66
CA GLU A 38 11.94 10.57 15.57
C GLU A 38 11.25 11.64 14.72
N HIS A 39 9.90 11.65 14.68
CA HIS A 39 9.10 12.53 13.82
C HIS A 39 8.23 13.52 14.60
N ARG A 40 8.13 13.36 15.91
CA ARG A 40 7.34 14.21 16.82
C ARG A 40 7.88 15.64 16.81
N PRO A 41 7.04 16.67 16.58
CA PRO A 41 7.43 18.05 16.75
C PRO A 41 8.01 18.32 18.15
N GLN A 42 9.18 18.96 18.21
CA GLN A 42 9.83 19.38 19.45
C GLN A 42 9.91 20.91 19.50
N SER A 43 9.57 21.51 20.64
CA SER A 43 9.68 22.96 20.81
C SER A 43 11.16 23.42 20.80
N PRO A 44 11.53 24.50 20.08
CA PRO A 44 10.65 25.33 19.24
C PRO A 44 10.27 24.62 17.93
N CYS A 45 8.98 24.61 17.62
CA CYS A 45 8.42 24.02 16.39
C CYS A 45 7.43 24.97 15.72
N LEU A 46 7.26 24.81 14.40
CA LEU A 46 6.38 25.62 13.56
C LEU A 46 5.37 24.75 12.80
N VAL A 47 4.11 25.17 12.80
CA VAL A 47 3.02 24.52 12.05
C VAL A 47 2.34 25.54 11.15
N TYR A 48 2.17 25.19 9.87
CA TYR A 48 1.32 25.94 8.94
C TYR A 48 0.08 25.12 8.63
N SER A 49 -1.10 25.76 8.70
CA SER A 49 -2.41 25.13 8.56
C SER A 49 -3.26 25.94 7.58
N PHE A 50 -3.41 25.46 6.35
CA PHE A 50 -4.17 26.13 5.29
C PHE A 50 -5.58 25.57 5.14
N GLY A 51 -6.54 26.48 4.94
CA GLY A 51 -7.97 26.23 4.78
C GLY A 51 -8.62 25.66 6.04
N ILE A 52 -8.55 26.42 7.13
CA ILE A 52 -9.08 25.98 8.42
C ILE A 52 -10.60 26.09 8.53
N ASN A 53 -11.27 26.86 7.66
CA ASN A 53 -12.73 27.01 7.60
C ASN A 53 -13.41 27.23 8.96
N HIS A 54 -12.91 28.19 9.74
CA HIS A 54 -13.36 28.50 11.11
C HIS A 54 -13.12 27.40 12.17
N ASP A 55 -12.48 26.30 11.83
CA ASP A 55 -12.13 25.23 12.75
C ASP A 55 -10.65 25.31 13.15
N PHE A 56 -10.39 25.89 14.32
CA PHE A 56 -9.07 25.96 14.94
C PHE A 56 -8.74 24.75 15.83
N SER A 57 -9.59 23.71 15.87
CA SER A 57 -9.42 22.60 16.83
C SER A 57 -8.08 21.86 16.64
N PHE A 58 -7.64 21.65 15.40
CA PHE A 58 -6.33 21.09 15.11
C PHE A 58 -5.21 22.03 15.56
N ASP A 59 -5.31 23.30 15.18
CA ASP A 59 -4.32 24.36 15.44
C ASP A 59 -4.09 24.58 16.94
N ASP A 60 -5.16 24.62 17.73
CA ASP A 60 -5.09 24.71 19.18
C ASP A 60 -4.52 23.41 19.78
N ALA A 61 -4.99 22.24 19.34
CA ALA A 61 -4.52 20.96 19.87
C ALA A 61 -3.02 20.69 19.62
N VAL A 62 -2.50 21.07 18.45
CA VAL A 62 -1.06 20.91 18.12
C VAL A 62 -0.19 21.91 18.89
N SER A 63 -0.67 23.16 19.05
CA SER A 63 -0.03 24.17 19.90
C SER A 63 0.04 23.69 21.36
N ASP A 64 -1.07 23.19 21.90
CA ASP A 64 -1.15 22.78 23.31
C ASP A 64 -0.32 21.53 23.60
N LYS A 65 -0.32 20.56 22.68
CA LYS A 65 0.41 19.30 22.87
C LYS A 65 1.93 19.47 22.76
N TYR A 66 2.40 20.24 21.78
CA TYR A 66 3.84 20.31 21.45
C TYR A 66 4.48 21.66 21.75
N GLY A 67 3.70 22.70 22.07
CA GLY A 67 4.20 24.05 22.27
C GLY A 67 4.70 24.70 20.99
N CYS A 68 4.15 24.34 19.83
CA CYS A 68 4.51 24.91 18.54
C CYS A 68 3.90 26.31 18.35
N GLU A 69 4.60 27.13 17.58
CA GLU A 69 4.03 28.30 16.93
C GLU A 69 3.20 27.83 15.72
N VAL A 70 1.96 28.28 15.63
CA VAL A 70 1.00 27.82 14.61
C VAL A 70 0.48 29.01 13.83
N HIS A 71 0.54 28.91 12.51
CA HIS A 71 -0.01 29.89 11.59
C HIS A 71 -1.15 29.25 10.80
N SER A 72 -2.35 29.75 11.05
CA SER A 72 -3.58 29.32 10.39
C SER A 72 -3.92 30.30 9.27
N PHE A 73 -4.25 29.78 8.09
CA PHE A 73 -4.43 30.56 6.88
C PHE A 73 -5.76 30.21 6.23
N ASP A 74 -6.65 31.18 6.08
CA ASP A 74 -7.87 30.98 5.31
C ASP A 74 -8.46 32.31 4.82
N PRO A 75 -8.42 32.61 3.51
CA PRO A 75 -8.96 33.87 3.03
C PRO A 75 -10.49 33.87 2.90
N SER A 76 -11.13 32.70 2.98
CA SER A 76 -12.58 32.54 2.82
C SER A 76 -13.37 32.94 4.07
N MET A 77 -12.73 32.93 5.24
CA MET A 77 -13.36 33.29 6.53
C MET A 77 -13.77 34.76 6.63
N GLY A 78 -13.24 35.64 5.75
CA GLY A 78 -13.54 37.07 5.75
C GLY A 78 -13.10 37.81 7.02
N GLN A 79 -12.17 37.24 7.79
CA GLN A 79 -11.62 37.83 9.00
C GLN A 79 -10.31 38.55 8.71
N ASN A 80 -9.94 39.55 9.51
CA ASN A 80 -8.60 40.15 9.42
C ASN A 80 -7.58 39.30 10.20
N ASP A 81 -6.30 39.49 9.90
CA ASP A 81 -5.19 38.90 10.65
C ASP A 81 -5.36 39.19 12.15
N HIS A 82 -5.24 38.16 12.97
CA HIS A 82 -5.38 38.28 14.42
C HIS A 82 -4.64 37.16 15.15
N LYS A 83 -4.35 37.41 16.43
CA LYS A 83 -3.87 36.37 17.33
C LYS A 83 -5.09 35.62 17.86
N HIS A 84 -5.25 34.35 17.47
CA HIS A 84 -6.35 33.48 17.91
C HIS A 84 -6.10 33.01 19.35
N SER A 85 -4.91 32.49 19.62
CA SER A 85 -4.48 32.07 20.96
C SER A 85 -2.99 32.35 21.18
N ASP A 86 -2.43 31.96 22.34
CA ASP A 86 -1.08 32.37 22.75
C ASP A 86 0.01 32.09 21.72
N ARG A 87 -0.10 30.97 21.00
CA ARG A 87 0.82 30.53 19.95
C ARG A 87 0.15 30.32 18.58
N VAL A 88 -1.13 30.62 18.44
CA VAL A 88 -1.88 30.44 17.20
C VAL A 88 -2.23 31.79 16.58
N PHE A 89 -1.79 32.01 15.35
CA PHE A 89 -1.93 33.25 14.61
C PHE A 89 -2.71 33.02 13.33
N PHE A 90 -3.80 33.74 13.13
CA PHE A 90 -4.61 33.68 11.93
C PHE A 90 -4.17 34.73 10.91
N HIS A 91 -4.14 34.33 9.64
CA HIS A 91 -3.81 35.16 8.49
C HIS A 91 -4.90 35.05 7.41
N ASN A 92 -5.39 36.19 6.93
CA ASN A 92 -6.32 36.29 5.80
C ASN A 92 -5.58 36.15 4.47
N LEU A 93 -4.94 35.00 4.28
CA LEU A 93 -4.12 34.68 3.10
C LEU A 93 -4.46 33.28 2.61
N GLY A 94 -4.57 33.14 1.28
CA GLY A 94 -4.59 31.84 0.62
C GLY A 94 -3.22 31.48 0.06
N ILE A 95 -3.03 30.18 -0.21
CA ILE A 95 -1.82 29.65 -0.84
C ILE A 95 -2.08 29.30 -2.31
N SER A 96 -1.10 29.55 -3.17
CA SER A 96 -1.21 29.27 -4.61
C SER A 96 0.17 29.11 -5.26
N ASP A 97 0.21 29.00 -6.59
CA ASP A 97 1.43 28.88 -7.38
C ASP A 97 2.11 30.22 -7.69
N GLN A 98 1.46 31.33 -7.38
CA GLN A 98 1.99 32.69 -7.55
C GLN A 98 1.34 33.68 -6.57
N ASP A 99 1.92 34.88 -6.46
CA ASP A 99 1.38 35.96 -5.64
C ASP A 99 0.39 36.81 -6.45
N PHE A 100 -0.87 36.86 -6.03
CA PHE A 100 -1.91 37.65 -6.70
C PHE A 100 -3.10 37.96 -5.78
N VAL A 101 -4.08 38.70 -6.30
CA VAL A 101 -5.41 38.84 -5.69
C VAL A 101 -6.41 38.22 -6.66
N ASN A 102 -7.21 37.25 -6.20
CA ASN A 102 -8.17 36.56 -7.06
C ASN A 102 -9.48 37.36 -7.22
N ASP A 103 -10.42 36.83 -8.01
CA ASP A 103 -11.71 37.48 -8.27
C ASP A 103 -12.61 37.63 -7.03
N LYS A 104 -12.33 36.87 -5.96
CA LYS A 104 -13.00 37.00 -4.65
C LYS A 104 -12.31 38.03 -3.74
N ALA A 105 -11.35 38.79 -4.27
CA ALA A 105 -10.49 39.71 -3.54
C ALA A 105 -9.62 39.04 -2.46
N TRP A 106 -9.40 37.72 -2.56
CA TRP A 106 -8.51 37.00 -1.65
C TRP A 106 -7.06 37.23 -2.06
N THR A 107 -6.23 37.52 -1.07
CA THR A 107 -4.79 37.65 -1.27
C THR A 107 -4.17 36.25 -1.28
N MET A 108 -3.65 35.85 -2.42
CA MET A 108 -2.99 34.57 -2.64
C MET A 108 -1.48 34.76 -2.67
N ARG A 109 -0.73 33.80 -2.11
CA ARG A 109 0.74 33.82 -2.03
C ARG A 109 1.33 32.43 -2.28
N THR A 110 2.56 32.40 -2.78
CA THR A 110 3.39 31.18 -2.76
C THR A 110 3.84 30.83 -1.34
N LEU A 111 4.19 29.57 -1.08
CA LEU A 111 4.78 29.17 0.21
C LEU A 111 6.07 29.94 0.50
N THR A 112 6.92 30.14 -0.52
CA THR A 112 8.15 30.93 -0.43
C THR A 112 7.87 32.36 0.05
N SER A 113 6.86 33.03 -0.53
CA SER A 113 6.48 34.39 -0.13
C SER A 113 5.95 34.43 1.30
N ILE A 114 5.13 33.46 1.72
CA ILE A 114 4.61 33.37 3.09
C ILE A 114 5.75 33.15 4.10
N LYS A 115 6.64 32.17 3.85
CA LYS A 115 7.83 31.92 4.67
C LYS A 115 8.71 33.17 4.80
N LYS A 116 8.92 33.90 3.69
CA LYS A 116 9.67 35.15 3.70
C LYS A 116 8.98 36.27 4.49
N GLN A 117 7.67 36.42 4.34
CA GLN A 117 6.88 37.44 5.04
C GLN A 117 6.88 37.21 6.55
N LEU A 118 6.78 35.95 6.99
CA LEU A 118 6.78 35.55 8.40
C LEU A 118 8.19 35.29 8.96
N ASN A 119 9.24 35.37 8.12
CA ASN A 119 10.63 35.11 8.48
C ASN A 119 10.87 33.69 9.03
N HIS A 120 10.25 32.69 8.40
CA HIS A 120 10.35 31.27 8.75
C HIS A 120 11.14 30.47 7.70
N THR A 121 11.81 29.41 8.16
CA THR A 121 12.66 28.55 7.31
C THR A 121 12.27 27.09 7.39
N LYS A 122 12.11 26.54 8.60
CA LYS A 122 11.68 25.16 8.85
C LYS A 122 10.21 25.10 9.28
N ILE A 123 9.45 24.15 8.72
CA ILE A 123 8.06 23.87 9.09
C ILE A 123 8.00 22.41 9.57
N ASN A 124 7.59 22.16 10.80
CA ASN A 124 7.48 20.79 11.31
C ASN A 124 6.24 20.07 10.78
N ILE A 125 5.12 20.79 10.63
CA ILE A 125 3.89 20.25 10.02
C ILE A 125 3.34 21.27 9.03
N LEU A 126 3.18 20.87 7.79
CA LEU A 126 2.45 21.60 6.76
C LEU A 126 1.12 20.88 6.50
N LYS A 127 0.03 21.43 7.01
CA LYS A 127 -1.34 20.97 6.79
C LYS A 127 -2.01 21.81 5.69
N MET A 128 -2.67 21.18 4.72
CA MET A 128 -3.31 21.84 3.60
C MET A 128 -4.63 21.18 3.18
N ASP A 129 -5.72 21.92 3.29
CA ASP A 129 -7.03 21.57 2.74
C ASP A 129 -7.57 22.82 2.05
N ILE A 130 -7.44 22.92 0.72
CA ILE A 130 -7.62 24.18 -0.02
C ILE A 130 -8.48 24.00 -1.28
N GLU A 131 -9.34 22.99 -1.30
CA GLU A 131 -10.46 22.86 -2.23
C GLU A 131 -10.05 22.96 -3.72
N LEU A 132 -9.25 21.99 -4.19
CA LEU A 132 -8.67 21.85 -5.54
C LEU A 132 -7.41 22.69 -5.82
N ASP A 133 -7.13 23.74 -5.05
CA ASP A 133 -5.92 24.53 -5.25
C ASP A 133 -4.65 23.76 -4.86
N GLU A 134 -4.74 22.55 -4.29
CA GLU A 134 -3.61 21.65 -4.06
C GLU A 134 -2.86 21.35 -5.37
N PHE A 135 -3.62 21.23 -6.47
CA PHE A 135 -3.10 20.99 -7.81
C PHE A 135 -2.35 22.19 -8.44
N LYS A 136 -2.35 23.35 -7.78
CA LYS A 136 -1.51 24.51 -8.10
C LYS A 136 -0.41 24.67 -7.06
N ALA A 137 -0.79 24.69 -5.78
CA ALA A 137 0.11 24.97 -4.68
C ALA A 137 1.20 23.90 -4.53
N LEU A 138 0.85 22.61 -4.48
CA LEU A 138 1.84 21.55 -4.24
C LEU A 138 2.88 21.41 -5.36
N PRO A 139 2.53 21.46 -6.66
CA PRO A 139 3.54 21.50 -7.73
C PRO A 139 4.50 22.69 -7.62
N ASN A 140 4.01 23.87 -7.24
CA ASN A 140 4.86 25.03 -7.02
C ASN A 140 5.79 24.84 -5.80
N ILE A 141 5.25 24.31 -4.69
CA ILE A 141 6.00 24.00 -3.47
C ILE A 141 7.12 22.98 -3.74
N ILE A 142 6.85 21.98 -4.59
CA ILE A 142 7.84 21.01 -5.08
C ILE A 142 8.89 21.71 -5.94
N ALA A 143 8.47 22.48 -6.95
CA ALA A 143 9.38 23.14 -7.88
C ALA A 143 10.27 24.22 -7.22
N SER A 144 9.82 24.80 -6.12
CA SER A 144 10.55 25.78 -5.32
C SER A 144 11.46 25.17 -4.25
N ASP A 145 11.50 23.83 -4.14
CA ASP A 145 12.34 23.11 -3.18
C ASP A 145 12.04 23.48 -1.71
N GLU A 146 10.78 23.87 -1.41
CA GLU A 146 10.37 24.29 -0.08
C GLU A 146 10.07 23.11 0.86
N LEU A 147 9.79 21.93 0.30
CA LEU A 147 9.48 20.71 1.09
C LEU A 147 10.70 20.11 1.80
N LYS A 148 11.92 20.45 1.40
CA LYS A 148 13.14 19.94 2.07
C LYS A 148 13.20 20.31 3.56
N ASP A 149 12.53 21.39 3.93
CA ASP A 149 12.46 21.92 5.29
C ASP A 149 11.11 21.60 5.97
N VAL A 150 10.36 20.62 5.43
CA VAL A 150 9.09 20.12 5.98
C VAL A 150 9.28 18.70 6.55
N ASP A 151 8.92 18.48 7.82
CA ASP A 151 9.03 17.16 8.44
C ASP A 151 7.79 16.28 8.16
N GLN A 152 6.58 16.83 8.27
CA GLN A 152 5.31 16.14 7.96
C GLN A 152 4.45 16.98 7.02
N LEU A 153 3.93 16.35 5.95
CA LEU A 153 3.01 16.96 4.99
C LEU A 153 1.65 16.28 5.10
N LEU A 154 0.63 17.04 5.48
CA LEU A 154 -0.74 16.57 5.63
C LEU A 154 -1.60 17.34 4.64
N PHE A 155 -2.30 16.67 3.73
CA PHE A 155 -3.16 17.38 2.78
C PHE A 155 -4.36 16.58 2.32
N GLU A 156 -5.46 17.25 1.99
CA GLU A 156 -6.60 16.61 1.33
C GLU A 156 -6.51 16.81 -0.18
N ILE A 157 -6.48 15.72 -0.94
CA ILE A 157 -6.52 15.79 -2.40
C ILE A 157 -7.95 15.76 -2.91
N HIS A 158 -8.36 16.86 -3.55
CA HIS A 158 -9.70 17.08 -4.07
C HIS A 158 -9.82 16.67 -5.55
N TYR A 159 -10.75 15.78 -5.89
CA TYR A 159 -10.99 15.33 -7.27
C TYR A 159 -12.35 15.77 -7.82
N ASN A 160 -13.24 16.39 -7.02
CA ASN A 160 -14.53 16.86 -7.51
C ASN A 160 -15.29 17.82 -6.57
N SER A 161 -16.09 18.69 -7.18
CA SER A 161 -17.48 18.89 -6.75
C SER A 161 -18.49 18.91 -7.92
N HIS A 162 -18.11 19.30 -9.15
CA HIS A 162 -19.01 19.36 -10.32
C HIS A 162 -18.40 19.06 -11.73
N ASN A 163 -17.26 18.37 -11.83
CA ASN A 163 -16.51 18.22 -13.10
C ASN A 163 -16.99 17.07 -14.00
N ASP A 164 -16.73 17.19 -15.32
CA ASP A 164 -16.97 16.10 -16.28
C ASP A 164 -15.94 14.96 -16.14
N GLN A 165 -16.22 13.83 -16.77
CA GLN A 165 -15.41 12.61 -16.63
C GLN A 165 -13.96 12.76 -17.13
N ALA A 166 -13.72 13.56 -18.17
CA ALA A 166 -12.36 13.76 -18.69
C ALA A 166 -11.53 14.59 -17.71
N THR A 167 -12.13 15.62 -17.12
CA THR A 167 -11.50 16.43 -16.08
C THR A 167 -11.15 15.61 -14.83
N ILE A 168 -12.03 14.70 -14.40
CA ILE A 168 -11.74 13.79 -13.27
C ILE A 168 -10.54 12.88 -13.58
N ILE A 169 -10.47 12.34 -14.81
CA ILE A 169 -9.35 11.48 -15.22
C ILE A 169 -8.04 12.27 -15.25
N ASP A 170 -8.06 13.51 -15.73
CA ASP A 170 -6.89 14.42 -15.72
C ASP A 170 -6.41 14.70 -14.28
N LEU A 171 -7.33 15.05 -13.37
CA LEU A 171 -6.99 15.26 -11.96
C LEU A 171 -6.44 14.00 -11.30
N MET A 172 -6.99 12.81 -11.62
CA MET A 172 -6.45 11.54 -11.14
C MET A 172 -5.03 11.29 -11.67
N ALA A 173 -4.76 11.60 -12.94
CA ALA A 173 -3.42 11.46 -13.53
C ALA A 173 -2.42 12.42 -12.86
N ARG A 174 -2.79 13.69 -12.69
CA ARG A 174 -1.99 14.69 -11.98
C ARG A 174 -1.76 14.32 -10.51
N GLY A 175 -2.75 13.71 -9.87
CA GLY A 175 -2.62 13.22 -8.49
C GLY A 175 -1.58 12.11 -8.38
N LEU A 176 -1.55 11.20 -9.35
CA LEU A 176 -0.52 10.15 -9.43
C LEU A 176 0.88 10.73 -9.66
N GLU A 177 1.01 11.74 -10.52
CA GLU A 177 2.28 12.44 -10.75
C GLU A 177 2.77 13.16 -9.48
N LEU A 178 1.87 13.88 -8.80
CA LEU A 178 2.16 14.55 -7.54
C LEU A 178 2.67 13.57 -6.49
N LEU A 179 2.01 12.42 -6.30
CA LEU A 179 2.44 11.43 -5.31
C LEU A 179 3.79 10.78 -5.66
N ARG A 180 4.04 10.54 -6.95
CA ARG A 180 5.35 10.07 -7.41
C ARG A 180 6.43 11.10 -7.05
N ASP A 181 6.17 12.38 -7.32
CA ASP A 181 7.15 13.44 -7.09
C ASP A 181 7.39 13.66 -5.59
N LEU A 182 6.35 13.61 -4.76
CA LEU A 182 6.46 13.62 -3.30
C LEU A 182 7.29 12.44 -2.77
N ARG A 183 7.06 11.22 -3.27
CA ARG A 183 7.87 10.04 -2.92
C ARG A 183 9.33 10.21 -3.31
N ASN A 184 9.62 10.78 -4.48
CA ASN A 184 10.99 11.07 -4.91
C ASN A 184 11.71 12.09 -4.01
N LEU A 185 10.94 12.94 -3.32
CA LEU A 185 11.44 13.91 -2.33
C LEU A 185 11.53 13.35 -0.91
N GLY A 186 11.20 12.07 -0.69
CA GLY A 186 11.26 11.43 0.62
C GLY A 186 9.94 11.46 1.41
N PHE A 187 8.84 11.92 0.82
CA PHE A 187 7.53 11.92 1.48
C PHE A 187 6.79 10.61 1.20
N TYR A 188 6.47 9.89 2.28
CA TYR A 188 5.78 8.60 2.22
C TYR A 188 4.52 8.62 3.08
N VAL A 189 3.43 8.06 2.57
CA VAL A 189 2.14 8.05 3.26
C VAL A 189 2.23 7.17 4.50
N PHE A 190 1.95 7.69 5.69
CA PHE A 190 1.80 6.88 6.91
C PHE A 190 0.34 6.61 7.26
N TYR A 191 -0.56 7.42 6.71
CA TYR A 191 -1.99 7.26 6.88
C TYR A 191 -2.75 7.93 5.73
N SER A 192 -3.89 7.34 5.37
CA SER A 192 -4.82 7.92 4.42
C SER A 192 -6.24 7.77 4.95
N HIS A 193 -7.03 8.83 4.89
CA HIS A 193 -8.44 8.80 5.31
C HIS A 193 -9.33 9.25 4.14
N PRO A 194 -10.17 8.36 3.59
CA PRO A 194 -11.12 8.74 2.55
C PRO A 194 -12.24 9.58 3.16
N ASN A 195 -12.52 10.75 2.57
CA ASN A 195 -13.61 11.59 3.01
C ASN A 195 -14.96 10.84 2.86
N GLN A 196 -15.73 10.74 3.95
CA GLN A 196 -16.96 9.95 3.99
C GLN A 196 -18.19 10.66 3.42
N TYR A 197 -18.05 11.93 3.02
CA TYR A 197 -19.17 12.74 2.55
C TYR A 197 -19.15 13.00 1.05
N ASN A 198 -17.98 12.89 0.40
CA ASN A 198 -17.79 13.24 -1.00
C ASN A 198 -17.56 12.00 -1.87
N TYR A 199 -18.61 11.53 -2.57
CA TYR A 199 -18.51 10.35 -3.44
C TYR A 199 -19.11 10.56 -4.83
N ILE A 200 -18.51 9.93 -5.83
CA ILE A 200 -19.07 9.74 -7.17
C ILE A 200 -19.22 8.26 -7.50
N THR A 201 -20.22 7.94 -8.31
CA THR A 201 -20.28 6.63 -8.98
C THR A 201 -19.57 6.76 -10.32
N SER A 202 -18.45 6.06 -10.48
CA SER A 202 -17.72 6.03 -11.75
C SER A 202 -18.63 5.50 -12.86
N LYS A 203 -18.81 6.29 -13.92
CA LYS A 203 -19.55 5.86 -15.12
C LYS A 203 -18.83 4.76 -15.90
N ILE A 204 -17.52 4.60 -15.68
CA ILE A 204 -16.69 3.57 -16.34
C ILE A 204 -16.83 2.23 -15.60
N SER A 205 -16.59 2.25 -14.28
CA SER A 205 -16.49 1.02 -13.50
C SER A 205 -17.76 0.68 -12.72
N GLY A 206 -18.73 1.58 -12.63
CA GLY A 206 -19.92 1.46 -11.79
C GLY A 206 -19.66 1.54 -10.29
N LEU A 207 -18.41 1.82 -9.87
CA LEU A 207 -18.00 1.80 -8.47
C LEU A 207 -18.20 3.17 -7.82
N ARG A 208 -18.65 3.17 -6.57
CA ARG A 208 -18.65 4.35 -5.70
C ARG A 208 -17.20 4.66 -5.28
N ARG A 209 -16.75 5.89 -5.50
CA ARG A 209 -15.38 6.37 -5.23
C ARG A 209 -15.44 7.67 -4.45
N THR A 210 -14.63 7.80 -3.41
CA THR A 210 -14.47 9.11 -2.77
C THR A 210 -13.83 10.08 -3.76
N THR A 211 -14.24 11.33 -3.71
CA THR A 211 -13.62 12.40 -4.48
C THR A 211 -12.66 13.24 -3.66
N CYS A 212 -12.51 12.97 -2.36
CA CYS A 212 -11.50 13.63 -1.53
C CYS A 212 -10.82 12.60 -0.62
N ASN A 213 -9.51 12.72 -0.44
CA ASN A 213 -8.76 11.86 0.49
C ASN A 213 -7.75 12.69 1.26
N GLU A 214 -7.78 12.62 2.58
CA GLU A 214 -6.70 13.09 3.43
C GLU A 214 -5.51 12.13 3.28
N LEU A 215 -4.34 12.70 3.00
CA LEU A 215 -3.06 12.02 2.90
C LEU A 215 -2.12 12.61 3.94
N HIS A 216 -1.56 11.74 4.76
CA HIS A 216 -0.66 12.10 5.84
C HIS A 216 0.70 11.48 5.54
N MET A 217 1.70 12.33 5.30
CA MET A 217 3.01 11.89 4.82
C MET A 217 4.13 12.31 5.76
N LEU A 218 5.10 11.41 5.95
CA LEU A 218 6.35 11.67 6.65
C LEU A 218 7.48 11.88 5.66
N ASN A 219 8.32 12.87 5.92
CA ASN A 219 9.61 13.00 5.26
C ASN A 219 10.63 12.05 5.91
N VAL A 220 11.03 11.01 5.17
CA VAL A 220 12.05 10.06 5.61
C VAL A 220 13.22 10.01 4.63
N SER A 221 14.43 9.93 5.18
CA SER A 221 15.68 9.99 4.42
C SER A 221 15.93 8.77 3.51
N ALA A 222 15.20 7.68 3.71
CA ALA A 222 15.26 6.48 2.89
C ALA A 222 13.85 5.95 2.62
N PRO A 223 13.62 5.31 1.45
CA PRO A 223 12.36 4.62 1.18
C PRO A 223 12.04 3.67 2.32
N PRO A 224 10.81 3.70 2.86
CA PRO A 224 10.46 2.87 3.99
C PRO A 224 10.64 1.40 3.62
N SER A 225 11.47 0.71 4.40
CA SER A 225 11.54 -0.74 4.38
C SER A 225 10.59 -1.31 5.41
N LEU A 226 10.05 -2.50 5.16
CA LEU A 226 9.38 -3.28 6.19
C LEU A 226 10.27 -3.38 7.45
N PRO A 227 9.71 -3.23 8.66
CA PRO A 227 10.52 -3.11 9.87
C PRO A 227 11.48 -4.29 10.10
N THR A 228 12.58 -4.01 10.80
CA THR A 228 13.55 -5.07 11.15
C THR A 228 12.92 -6.09 12.10
N LYS A 229 13.53 -7.27 12.20
CA LYS A 229 13.10 -8.30 13.15
C LYS A 229 13.08 -7.78 14.59
N GLU A 230 14.08 -6.98 14.96
CA GLU A 230 14.16 -6.34 16.27
C GLU A 230 13.00 -5.37 16.48
N THR A 231 12.72 -4.51 15.49
CA THR A 231 11.59 -3.58 15.54
C THR A 231 10.26 -4.32 15.69
N ILE A 232 10.01 -5.36 14.88
CA ILE A 232 8.79 -6.19 14.96
C ILE A 232 8.65 -6.81 16.35
N SER A 233 9.75 -7.32 16.93
CA SER A 233 9.73 -7.97 18.25
C SER A 233 9.42 -7.03 19.42
N ASN A 234 9.59 -5.71 19.24
CA ASN A 234 9.34 -4.69 20.26
C ASN A 234 7.94 -4.04 20.13
N MET A 235 7.16 -4.38 19.11
CA MET A 235 5.81 -3.83 18.92
C MET A 235 4.81 -4.44 19.91
N THR A 236 3.81 -3.65 20.29
CA THR A 236 2.62 -4.17 20.95
C THR A 236 1.79 -5.05 20.00
N ASN A 237 0.96 -5.93 20.54
CA ASN A 237 0.09 -6.79 19.74
C ASN A 237 -0.82 -6.00 18.79
N ALA A 238 -1.31 -4.83 19.22
CA ALA A 238 -2.20 -4.00 18.41
C ALA A 238 -1.45 -3.33 17.25
N GLU A 239 -0.24 -2.82 17.49
CA GLU A 239 0.62 -2.26 16.44
C GLU A 239 1.00 -3.32 15.42
N LEU A 240 1.38 -4.51 15.88
CA LEU A 240 1.78 -5.61 15.01
C LEU A 240 0.63 -6.11 14.13
N GLU A 241 -0.57 -6.27 14.70
CA GLU A 241 -1.76 -6.64 13.93
C GLU A 241 -2.10 -5.58 12.87
N GLU A 242 -2.10 -4.30 13.24
CA GLU A 242 -2.40 -3.23 12.28
C GLU A 242 -1.36 -3.20 11.16
N LEU A 243 -0.07 -3.29 11.51
CA LEU A 243 1.03 -3.34 10.55
C LEU A 243 0.89 -4.52 9.57
N TYR A 244 0.60 -5.73 10.09
CA TYR A 244 0.41 -6.91 9.26
C TYR A 244 -0.69 -6.69 8.21
N TYR A 245 -1.88 -6.24 8.62
CA TYR A 245 -2.98 -6.03 7.69
C TYR A 245 -2.76 -4.87 6.73
N THR A 246 -2.05 -3.83 7.17
CA THR A 246 -1.63 -2.76 6.29
C THR A 246 -0.78 -3.31 5.14
N TYR A 247 0.28 -4.07 5.45
CA TYR A 247 1.20 -4.55 4.41
C TYR A 247 0.63 -5.68 3.55
N VAL A 248 -0.16 -6.60 4.12
CA VAL A 248 -0.84 -7.64 3.32
C VAL A 248 -1.86 -7.02 2.35
N GLY A 249 -2.41 -5.84 2.68
CA GLY A 249 -3.39 -5.12 1.86
C GLY A 249 -2.79 -4.12 0.86
N ASN A 250 -1.52 -3.74 1.04
CA ASN A 250 -0.85 -2.74 0.23
C ASN A 250 -0.52 -3.27 -1.18
N VAL A 251 -0.61 -2.40 -2.18
CA VAL A 251 -0.21 -2.68 -3.58
C VAL A 251 1.06 -1.90 -3.92
N ASP A 252 2.23 -2.50 -3.73
CA ASP A 252 3.52 -1.83 -3.88
C ASP A 252 3.94 -1.52 -5.32
N VAL A 253 3.40 -2.22 -6.32
CA VAL A 253 3.75 -2.04 -7.74
C VAL A 253 2.53 -2.07 -8.64
N LEU A 254 2.53 -1.24 -9.68
CA LEU A 254 1.44 -1.22 -10.65
C LEU A 254 1.63 -2.33 -11.68
N CYS A 255 0.63 -3.20 -11.80
CA CYS A 255 0.40 -3.98 -13.01
C CYS A 255 -0.72 -3.31 -13.80
N THR A 256 -0.55 -2.85 -15.04
CA THR A 256 -1.60 -2.12 -15.77
C THR A 256 -2.66 -3.04 -16.40
N ASN A 257 -2.28 -4.27 -16.72
CA ASN A 257 -3.11 -5.29 -17.33
C ASN A 257 -3.14 -6.53 -16.43
N ARG A 258 -3.92 -6.47 -15.36
CA ARG A 258 -4.19 -7.64 -14.51
C ARG A 258 -5.30 -8.49 -15.11
N ILE A 259 -5.08 -9.80 -15.18
CA ILE A 259 -6.09 -10.76 -15.65
C ILE A 259 -6.32 -11.86 -14.61
N ARG A 260 -7.57 -12.30 -14.45
CA ARG A 260 -7.92 -13.50 -13.68
C ARG A 260 -7.91 -14.70 -14.62
N LEU A 261 -7.12 -15.72 -14.32
CA LEU A 261 -7.07 -16.99 -15.06
C LEU A 261 -7.66 -18.12 -14.23
N GLY A 262 -8.42 -19.01 -14.88
CA GLY A 262 -9.21 -20.03 -14.21
C GLY A 262 -10.60 -19.55 -13.81
N ASN A 263 -11.24 -20.30 -12.92
CA ASN A 263 -12.61 -20.06 -12.48
C ASN A 263 -12.76 -18.67 -11.81
N PRO A 264 -13.72 -17.83 -12.24
CA PRO A 264 -13.84 -16.44 -11.77
C PRO A 264 -14.26 -16.33 -10.30
N ASP A 265 -15.01 -17.32 -9.80
CA ASP A 265 -15.60 -17.29 -8.45
C ASP A 265 -14.75 -18.01 -7.40
N ARG A 266 -14.11 -19.13 -7.75
CA ARG A 266 -13.26 -19.95 -6.85
C ARG A 266 -12.17 -20.65 -7.64
N GLY A 267 -10.92 -20.59 -7.20
CA GLY A 267 -9.81 -21.34 -7.80
C GLY A 267 -9.06 -20.64 -8.95
N GLY A 268 -9.60 -19.55 -9.50
CA GLY A 268 -8.84 -18.67 -10.39
C GLY A 268 -7.77 -17.86 -9.66
N TRP A 269 -6.78 -17.35 -10.38
CA TRP A 269 -5.69 -16.54 -9.83
C TRP A 269 -5.42 -15.35 -10.74
N ASP A 270 -5.13 -14.18 -10.15
CA ASP A 270 -4.71 -13.01 -10.90
C ASP A 270 -3.24 -13.12 -11.35
N VAL A 271 -2.97 -12.74 -12.59
CA VAL A 271 -1.64 -12.73 -13.20
C VAL A 271 -1.40 -11.34 -13.77
N CYS A 272 -0.19 -10.82 -13.63
CA CYS A 272 0.17 -9.61 -14.33
C CYS A 272 0.49 -9.92 -15.80
N ASP A 273 -0.31 -9.35 -16.70
CA ASP A 273 -0.24 -9.54 -18.15
C ASP A 273 0.29 -8.28 -18.85
N ASP A 274 1.02 -7.43 -18.12
CA ASP A 274 1.83 -6.34 -18.68
C ASP A 274 2.93 -6.90 -19.58
N ILE A 275 3.26 -6.18 -20.65
CA ILE A 275 4.18 -6.69 -21.67
C ILE A 275 5.55 -7.09 -21.11
N GLU A 276 6.02 -6.38 -20.08
CA GLU A 276 7.32 -6.59 -19.41
C GLU A 276 7.34 -7.84 -18.51
N HIS A 277 6.16 -8.27 -18.02
CA HIS A 277 5.99 -9.35 -17.04
C HIS A 277 5.22 -10.57 -17.58
N ARG A 278 4.59 -10.43 -18.75
CA ARG A 278 3.78 -11.46 -19.41
C ARG A 278 4.63 -12.70 -19.72
N PRO A 279 4.19 -13.91 -19.32
CA PRO A 279 4.83 -15.15 -19.76
C PRO A 279 4.88 -15.27 -21.29
N GLN A 280 6.03 -15.66 -21.83
CA GLN A 280 6.25 -15.86 -23.27
C GLN A 280 6.75 -17.28 -23.51
N SER A 281 6.18 -17.98 -24.48
CA SER A 281 6.59 -19.34 -24.82
C SER A 281 8.02 -19.35 -25.41
N PRO A 282 8.91 -20.29 -25.01
CA PRO A 282 8.69 -21.30 -23.97
C PRO A 282 8.67 -20.69 -22.56
N CYS A 283 7.65 -21.06 -21.78
CA CYS A 283 7.48 -20.64 -20.39
C CYS A 283 7.09 -21.83 -19.50
N LEU A 284 7.43 -21.73 -18.22
CA LEU A 284 7.16 -22.74 -17.20
C LEU A 284 6.33 -22.16 -16.05
N VAL A 285 5.32 -22.90 -15.60
CA VAL A 285 4.50 -22.55 -14.44
C VAL A 285 4.41 -23.71 -13.46
N TYR A 286 4.63 -23.43 -12.18
CA TYR A 286 4.40 -24.38 -11.09
C TYR A 286 3.20 -23.91 -10.28
N SER A 287 2.27 -24.81 -10.00
CA SER A 287 0.98 -24.54 -9.33
C SER A 287 0.78 -25.55 -8.20
N PHE A 288 0.97 -25.13 -6.96
CA PHE A 288 0.85 -25.97 -5.77
C PHE A 288 -0.51 -25.79 -5.09
N GLY A 289 -1.07 -26.92 -4.61
CA GLY A 289 -2.36 -27.04 -3.93
C GLY A 289 -3.53 -26.67 -4.83
N ILE A 290 -3.69 -27.43 -5.91
CA ILE A 290 -4.76 -27.17 -6.88
C ILE A 290 -6.14 -27.65 -6.41
N ASN A 291 -6.19 -28.56 -5.42
CA ASN A 291 -7.41 -29.13 -4.85
C ASN A 291 -8.45 -29.56 -5.91
N HIS A 292 -8.01 -30.36 -6.88
CA HIS A 292 -8.79 -30.83 -8.05
C HIS A 292 -9.26 -29.74 -9.03
N ASP A 293 -8.92 -28.47 -8.83
CA ASP A 293 -9.23 -27.38 -9.76
C ASP A 293 -8.03 -27.06 -10.68
N PHE A 294 -8.07 -27.64 -11.89
CA PHE A 294 -7.08 -27.37 -12.94
C PHE A 294 -7.40 -26.12 -13.78
N SER A 295 -8.45 -25.35 -13.45
CA SER A 295 -8.92 -24.26 -14.32
C SER A 295 -7.87 -23.15 -14.52
N PHE A 296 -7.10 -22.82 -13.48
CA PHE A 296 -5.98 -21.90 -13.59
C PHE A 296 -4.89 -22.46 -14.50
N ASP A 297 -4.49 -23.70 -14.25
CA ASP A 297 -3.42 -24.42 -14.96
C ASP A 297 -3.72 -24.51 -16.46
N ASP A 298 -4.94 -24.92 -16.81
CA ASP A 298 -5.42 -25.01 -18.19
C ASP A 298 -5.49 -23.61 -18.83
N ALA A 299 -6.04 -22.61 -18.14
CA ALA A 299 -6.15 -21.24 -18.67
C ALA A 299 -4.79 -20.58 -18.95
N VAL A 300 -3.79 -20.82 -18.10
CA VAL A 300 -2.40 -20.36 -18.31
C VAL A 300 -1.77 -21.06 -19.51
N SER A 301 -1.91 -22.38 -19.59
CA SER A 301 -1.43 -23.18 -20.71
C SER A 301 -2.04 -22.71 -22.04
N ASP A 302 -3.36 -22.51 -22.08
CA ASP A 302 -4.07 -22.11 -23.30
C ASP A 302 -3.69 -20.70 -23.76
N LYS A 303 -3.60 -19.75 -22.82
CA LYS A 303 -3.30 -18.35 -23.15
C LYS A 303 -1.84 -18.13 -23.55
N TYR A 304 -0.90 -18.69 -22.79
CA TYR A 304 0.53 -18.38 -22.95
C TYR A 304 1.34 -19.51 -23.55
N ARG A 305 0.75 -20.69 -23.76
CA ARG A 305 1.41 -21.88 -24.30
C ARG A 305 2.57 -22.33 -23.41
N CYS A 306 2.44 -22.13 -22.09
CA CYS A 306 3.41 -22.57 -21.10
C CYS A 306 3.30 -24.07 -20.85
N GLU A 307 4.41 -24.66 -20.45
CA GLU A 307 4.44 -25.94 -19.74
C GLU A 307 4.04 -25.69 -18.28
N VAL A 308 3.07 -26.45 -17.78
CA VAL A 308 2.48 -26.24 -16.45
C VAL A 308 2.59 -27.53 -15.65
N HIS A 309 3.13 -27.43 -14.44
CA HIS A 309 3.21 -28.52 -13.48
C HIS A 309 2.34 -28.20 -12.28
N SER A 310 1.32 -29.03 -12.08
CA SER A 310 0.35 -28.91 -11.01
C SER A 310 0.69 -29.93 -9.93
N PHE A 311 0.67 -29.52 -8.66
CA PHE A 311 1.17 -30.30 -7.54
C PHE A 311 0.14 -30.31 -6.42
N ASP A 312 -0.33 -31.48 -6.02
CA ASP A 312 -1.19 -31.60 -4.85
C ASP A 312 -1.18 -33.03 -4.30
N PRO A 313 -0.58 -33.28 -3.12
CA PRO A 313 -0.53 -34.62 -2.58
C PRO A 313 -1.86 -35.06 -1.94
N SER A 314 -2.77 -34.13 -1.67
CA SER A 314 -4.06 -34.39 -1.01
C SER A 314 -5.08 -35.03 -1.95
N MET A 315 -4.92 -34.86 -3.26
CA MET A 315 -5.84 -35.38 -4.28
C MET A 315 -5.88 -36.92 -4.34
N GLY A 316 -4.86 -37.60 -3.79
CA GLY A 316 -4.77 -39.06 -3.80
C GLY A 316 -4.66 -39.68 -5.21
N GLN A 317 -4.28 -38.88 -6.21
CA GLN A 317 -4.09 -39.32 -7.59
C GLN A 317 -2.61 -39.60 -7.86
N ASN A 318 -2.29 -40.48 -8.80
CA ASN A 318 -0.91 -40.67 -9.25
C ASN A 318 -0.51 -39.58 -10.25
N ASP A 319 0.79 -39.40 -10.43
CA ASP A 319 1.34 -38.53 -11.49
C ASP A 319 0.75 -38.89 -12.85
N HIS A 320 0.28 -37.89 -13.58
CA HIS A 320 -0.31 -38.08 -14.90
C HIS A 320 -0.22 -36.83 -15.75
N LYS A 321 -0.38 -37.02 -17.05
CA LYS A 321 -0.55 -35.91 -17.99
C LYS A 321 -2.04 -35.54 -17.99
N HIS A 322 -2.38 -34.36 -17.44
CA HIS A 322 -3.76 -33.84 -17.42
C HIS A 322 -4.18 -33.37 -18.81
N SER A 323 -3.34 -32.55 -19.46
CA SER A 323 -3.56 -32.06 -20.81
C SER A 323 -2.24 -31.94 -21.57
N ASP A 324 -2.27 -31.46 -22.82
CA ASP A 324 -1.10 -31.45 -23.72
C ASP A 324 0.16 -30.82 -23.09
N ARG A 325 -0.02 -29.80 -22.25
CA ARG A 325 1.05 -29.06 -21.58
C ARG A 325 0.91 -28.98 -20.06
N VAL A 326 -0.10 -29.63 -19.48
CA VAL A 326 -0.36 -29.64 -18.03
C VAL A 326 -0.08 -31.02 -17.46
N PHE A 327 0.81 -31.08 -16.48
CA PHE A 327 1.29 -32.31 -15.86
C PHE A 327 1.00 -32.27 -14.36
N PHE A 328 0.28 -33.27 -13.86
CA PHE A 328 -0.02 -33.41 -12.44
C PHE A 328 1.03 -34.27 -11.74
N HIS A 329 1.40 -33.87 -10.52
CA HIS A 329 2.33 -34.57 -9.64
C HIS A 329 1.73 -34.72 -8.24
N ASN A 330 1.76 -35.93 -7.70
CA ASN A 330 1.38 -36.26 -6.33
C ASN A 330 2.50 -35.90 -5.35
N LEU A 331 2.85 -34.62 -5.30
CA LEU A 331 3.93 -34.09 -4.48
C LEU A 331 3.46 -32.83 -3.78
N GLY A 332 3.80 -32.70 -2.50
CA GLY A 332 3.70 -31.43 -1.77
C GLY A 332 5.04 -30.71 -1.72
N ILE A 333 5.01 -29.43 -1.38
CA ILE A 333 6.20 -28.60 -1.20
C ILE A 333 6.43 -28.30 0.29
N SER A 334 7.68 -28.32 0.74
CA SER A 334 8.04 -28.02 2.12
C SER A 334 9.50 -27.57 2.25
N ASN A 335 10.00 -27.42 3.48
CA ASN A 335 11.37 -26.97 3.76
C ASN A 335 12.43 -28.07 3.67
N ARG A 336 12.03 -29.34 3.49
CA ARG A 336 12.90 -30.51 3.32
C ARG A 336 12.15 -31.62 2.61
N ASP A 337 12.88 -32.64 2.15
CA ASP A 337 12.30 -33.84 1.55
C ASP A 337 11.93 -34.86 2.65
N PHE A 338 10.67 -35.28 2.70
CA PHE A 338 10.17 -36.29 3.64
C PHE A 338 8.81 -36.86 3.21
N VAL A 339 8.36 -37.90 3.91
CA VAL A 339 6.97 -38.38 3.83
C VAL A 339 6.28 -38.03 5.15
N ASN A 340 5.14 -37.34 5.09
CA ASN A 340 4.41 -36.95 6.31
C ASN A 340 3.55 -38.09 6.87
N ASP A 341 2.86 -37.83 7.97
CA ASP A 341 1.93 -38.75 8.64
C ASP A 341 0.72 -39.15 7.78
N LYS A 342 0.33 -38.30 6.83
CA LYS A 342 -0.69 -38.59 5.80
C LYS A 342 -0.15 -39.38 4.60
N ALA A 343 1.10 -39.86 4.68
CA ALA A 343 1.82 -40.53 3.60
C ALA A 343 2.05 -39.67 2.34
N TRP A 344 1.95 -38.34 2.46
CA TRP A 344 2.25 -37.42 1.37
C TRP A 344 3.75 -37.25 1.20
N THR A 345 4.21 -37.33 -0.05
CA THR A 345 5.61 -37.07 -0.38
C THR A 345 5.81 -35.56 -0.50
N MET A 346 6.56 -34.99 0.43
CA MET A 346 6.91 -33.58 0.49
C MET A 346 8.33 -33.37 -0.01
N ARG A 347 8.57 -32.32 -0.80
CA ARG A 347 9.89 -31.98 -1.34
C ARG A 347 10.20 -30.49 -1.25
N THR A 348 11.48 -30.14 -1.24
CA THR A 348 11.92 -28.75 -1.47
C THR A 348 11.71 -28.35 -2.92
N LEU A 349 11.59 -27.04 -3.20
CA LEU A 349 11.54 -26.54 -4.58
C LEU A 349 12.79 -26.94 -5.38
N THR A 350 13.97 -26.88 -4.76
CA THR A 350 15.24 -27.33 -5.36
C THR A 350 15.16 -28.80 -5.80
N SER A 351 14.66 -29.70 -4.94
CA SER A 351 14.49 -31.12 -5.28
C SER A 351 13.51 -31.32 -6.44
N ILE A 352 12.38 -30.60 -6.44
CA ILE A 352 11.37 -30.70 -7.51
C ILE A 352 11.96 -30.22 -8.84
N LYS A 353 12.58 -29.03 -8.87
CA LYS A 353 13.25 -28.49 -10.05
C LYS A 353 14.32 -29.45 -10.58
N LYS A 354 15.11 -30.05 -9.69
CA LYS A 354 16.12 -31.05 -10.07
C LYS A 354 15.50 -32.32 -10.66
N GLN A 355 14.42 -32.82 -10.06
CA GLN A 355 13.69 -34.01 -10.53
C GLN A 355 13.07 -33.79 -11.91
N LEU A 356 12.55 -32.59 -12.17
CA LEU A 356 11.90 -32.22 -13.43
C LEU A 356 12.87 -31.60 -14.44
N HIS A 357 14.15 -31.42 -14.09
CA HIS A 357 15.18 -30.80 -14.92
C HIS A 357 14.87 -29.34 -15.33
N HIS A 358 14.24 -28.57 -14.43
CA HIS A 358 13.85 -27.18 -14.66
C HIS A 358 14.75 -26.19 -13.93
N THR A 359 14.91 -24.99 -14.50
CA THR A 359 15.77 -23.93 -13.94
C THR A 359 15.04 -22.61 -13.74
N LYS A 360 14.27 -22.15 -14.74
CA LYS A 360 13.48 -20.91 -14.67
C LYS A 360 11.99 -21.20 -14.53
N ILE A 361 11.29 -20.48 -13.65
CA ILE A 361 9.84 -20.54 -13.47
C ILE A 361 9.26 -19.16 -13.78
N ASN A 362 8.31 -19.04 -14.71
CA ASN A 362 7.69 -17.74 -15.01
C ASN A 362 6.61 -17.39 -13.99
N ILE A 363 5.83 -18.37 -13.54
CA ILE A 363 4.84 -18.19 -12.46
C ILE A 363 4.99 -19.32 -11.46
N LEU A 364 5.19 -18.96 -10.19
CA LEU A 364 5.11 -19.87 -9.05
C LEU A 364 3.86 -19.53 -8.26
N LYS A 365 2.82 -20.37 -8.35
CA LYS A 365 1.58 -20.27 -7.59
C LYS A 365 1.60 -21.26 -6.42
N MET A 366 1.28 -20.80 -5.21
CA MET A 366 1.25 -21.63 -4.00
C MET A 366 0.05 -21.34 -3.11
N ASP A 367 -0.84 -22.30 -2.96
CA ASP A 367 -1.88 -22.30 -1.93
C ASP A 367 -1.75 -23.63 -1.20
N ILE A 368 -1.07 -23.65 -0.05
CA ILE A 368 -0.59 -24.89 0.57
C ILE A 368 -0.94 -24.97 2.06
N GLU A 369 -2.00 -24.27 2.47
CA GLU A 369 -2.69 -24.45 3.75
C GLU A 369 -1.72 -24.41 4.95
N HIS A 370 -1.12 -23.24 5.21
CA HIS A 370 -0.14 -22.93 6.27
C HIS A 370 1.30 -23.40 6.02
N ASP A 371 1.54 -24.32 5.09
CA ASP A 371 2.92 -24.74 4.79
C ASP A 371 3.74 -23.63 4.09
N GLU A 372 3.15 -22.47 3.76
CA GLU A 372 3.86 -21.30 3.23
C GLU A 372 4.97 -20.84 4.19
N PHE A 373 4.70 -20.86 5.51
CA PHE A 373 5.68 -20.52 6.54
C PHE A 373 6.84 -21.52 6.66
N LYS A 374 6.74 -22.69 6.03
CA LYS A 374 7.86 -23.65 5.91
C LYS A 374 8.52 -23.52 4.54
N ALA A 375 7.74 -23.56 3.48
CA ALA A 375 8.23 -23.60 2.11
C ALA A 375 8.93 -22.30 1.71
N LEU A 376 8.29 -21.14 1.88
CA LEU A 376 8.83 -19.86 1.37
C LEU A 376 10.16 -19.46 2.02
N PRO A 377 10.37 -19.58 3.35
CA PRO A 377 11.69 -19.32 3.94
C PRO A 377 12.79 -20.22 3.37
N ASN A 378 12.49 -21.49 3.06
CA ASN A 378 13.45 -22.37 2.42
C ASN A 378 13.72 -21.99 0.96
N ILE A 379 12.69 -21.62 0.20
CA ILE A 379 12.83 -21.15 -1.20
C ILE A 379 13.68 -19.87 -1.25
N ILE A 380 13.48 -18.95 -0.31
CA ILE A 380 14.29 -17.73 -0.14
C ILE A 380 15.74 -18.11 0.18
N ALA A 381 15.97 -18.94 1.21
CA ALA A 381 17.31 -19.32 1.65
C ALA A 381 18.10 -20.14 0.62
N SER A 382 17.40 -20.84 -0.28
CA SER A 382 18.00 -21.61 -1.38
C SER A 382 18.20 -20.80 -2.67
N ASP A 383 17.87 -19.49 -2.65
CA ASP A 383 18.04 -18.58 -3.80
C ASP A 383 17.27 -19.06 -5.05
N GLU A 384 16.15 -19.76 -4.85
CA GLU A 384 15.35 -20.30 -5.96
C GLU A 384 14.42 -19.25 -6.58
N LEU A 385 14.05 -18.21 -5.81
CA LEU A 385 13.21 -17.11 -6.30
C LEU A 385 13.89 -16.21 -7.33
N LYS A 386 15.24 -16.23 -7.43
CA LYS A 386 15.93 -15.38 -8.40
C LYS A 386 15.44 -15.61 -9.82
N ASP A 387 15.06 -16.84 -10.17
CA ASP A 387 14.59 -17.24 -11.50
C ASP A 387 13.06 -17.38 -11.56
N VAL A 388 12.35 -16.71 -10.66
CA VAL A 388 10.88 -16.57 -10.66
C VAL A 388 10.49 -15.17 -11.15
N ASP A 389 9.65 -15.09 -12.20
CA ASP A 389 9.17 -13.80 -12.72
C ASP A 389 7.97 -13.26 -11.90
N GLN A 390 6.99 -14.12 -11.57
CA GLN A 390 5.82 -13.79 -10.71
C GLN A 390 5.63 -14.84 -9.61
N LEU A 391 5.42 -14.39 -8.37
CA LEU A 391 5.14 -15.23 -7.21
C LEU A 391 3.72 -14.94 -6.72
N LEU A 392 2.86 -15.96 -6.74
CA LEU A 392 1.47 -15.86 -6.31
C LEU A 392 1.27 -16.84 -5.15
N PHE A 393 0.79 -16.39 -4.00
CA PHE A 393 0.54 -17.31 -2.90
C PHE A 393 -0.56 -16.85 -1.96
N GLU A 394 -1.25 -17.78 -1.30
CA GLU A 394 -2.15 -17.45 -0.21
C GLU A 394 -1.38 -17.53 1.13
N ILE A 395 -1.28 -16.41 1.84
CA ILE A 395 -0.69 -16.42 3.18
C ILE A 395 -1.77 -16.78 4.20
N HIS A 396 -1.55 -17.87 4.91
CA HIS A 396 -2.42 -18.37 5.97
C HIS A 396 -1.83 -18.06 7.33
N TYR A 397 -2.65 -17.80 8.36
CA TYR A 397 -2.19 -17.82 9.75
C TYR A 397 -3.25 -18.44 10.69
N HIS A 398 -2.77 -19.06 11.78
CA HIS A 398 -3.57 -19.68 12.81
C HIS A 398 -4.10 -18.63 13.78
N CYS A 399 -5.40 -18.69 14.06
CA CYS A 399 -6.09 -17.76 14.93
C CYS A 399 -6.71 -18.41 16.17
N SER A 400 -6.17 -19.57 16.61
CA SER A 400 -6.68 -20.31 17.77
C SER A 400 -6.53 -19.54 19.08
N ASP A 401 -5.47 -18.76 19.20
CA ASP A 401 -5.17 -17.92 20.35
C ASP A 401 -4.31 -16.71 19.93
N VAL A 402 -4.30 -15.68 20.78
CA VAL A 402 -3.63 -14.40 20.49
C VAL A 402 -2.12 -14.56 20.29
N GLN A 403 -1.44 -15.41 21.08
CA GLN A 403 0.01 -15.52 21.01
C GLN A 403 0.46 -16.20 19.71
N THR A 404 -0.20 -17.29 19.32
CA THR A 404 0.05 -17.95 18.03
C THR A 404 -0.19 -17.00 16.87
N THR A 405 -1.31 -16.26 16.91
CA THR A 405 -1.66 -15.27 15.87
C THR A 405 -0.56 -14.23 15.68
N ILE A 406 -0.08 -13.63 16.78
CA ILE A 406 0.94 -12.58 16.74
C ILE A 406 2.28 -13.12 16.24
N ILE A 407 2.68 -14.32 16.66
CA ILE A 407 3.92 -14.96 16.18
C ILE A 407 3.88 -15.18 14.67
N GLU A 408 2.74 -15.63 14.13
CA GLU A 408 2.60 -15.87 12.69
C GLU A 408 2.47 -14.58 11.88
N MET A 409 1.77 -13.56 12.40
CA MET A 409 1.77 -12.23 11.79
C MET A 409 3.18 -11.63 11.74
N ALA A 410 3.97 -11.78 12.81
CA ALA A 410 5.38 -11.35 12.86
C ALA A 410 6.21 -12.07 11.78
N ARG A 411 6.05 -13.39 11.65
CA ARG A 411 6.70 -14.19 10.60
C ARG A 411 6.25 -13.78 9.20
N GLY A 412 4.98 -13.43 9.02
CA GLY A 412 4.44 -12.93 7.76
C GLY A 412 5.08 -11.60 7.37
N LEU A 413 5.25 -10.67 8.31
CA LEU A 413 5.98 -9.42 8.09
C LEU A 413 7.46 -9.65 7.76
N GLU A 414 8.14 -10.57 8.46
CA GLU A 414 9.52 -10.98 8.13
C GLU A 414 9.59 -11.54 6.69
N LEU A 415 8.65 -12.42 6.32
CA LEU A 415 8.58 -13.00 4.99
C LEU A 415 8.36 -11.93 3.89
N LEU A 416 7.39 -11.02 4.08
CA LEU A 416 7.13 -9.94 3.13
C LEU A 416 8.36 -9.02 2.98
N ARG A 417 9.09 -8.77 4.07
CA ARG A 417 10.33 -7.98 4.03
C ARG A 417 11.38 -8.68 3.19
N ASP A 418 11.59 -9.97 3.44
CA ASP A 418 12.62 -10.74 2.76
C ASP A 418 12.29 -10.89 1.26
N LEU A 419 11.01 -11.06 0.90
CA LEU A 419 10.53 -11.02 -0.50
C LEU A 419 10.79 -9.66 -1.15
N ARG A 420 10.47 -8.56 -0.46
CA ARG A 420 10.71 -7.20 -0.95
C ARG A 420 12.20 -6.93 -1.18
N ASN A 421 13.06 -7.40 -0.28
CA ASN A 421 14.52 -7.30 -0.42
C ASN A 421 15.05 -8.07 -1.65
N LEU A 422 14.35 -9.12 -2.08
CA LEU A 422 14.65 -9.86 -3.32
C LEU A 422 14.04 -9.22 -4.59
N GLY A 423 13.29 -8.13 -4.44
CA GLY A 423 12.62 -7.42 -5.54
C GLY A 423 11.22 -7.91 -5.86
N PHE A 424 10.58 -8.66 -4.96
CA PHE A 424 9.17 -9.04 -5.11
C PHE A 424 8.26 -8.03 -4.44
N TYR A 425 7.41 -7.38 -5.23
CA TYR A 425 6.50 -6.32 -4.79
C TYR A 425 5.05 -6.70 -5.10
N VAL A 426 4.13 -6.43 -4.18
CA VAL A 426 2.72 -6.81 -4.32
C VAL A 426 2.06 -5.96 -5.41
N PHE A 427 1.53 -6.58 -6.46
CA PHE A 427 0.72 -5.88 -7.48
C PHE A 427 -0.78 -6.06 -7.27
N HIS A 428 -1.16 -7.08 -6.49
CA HIS A 428 -2.53 -7.30 -6.07
C HIS A 428 -2.57 -8.08 -4.75
N SER A 429 -3.59 -7.80 -3.96
CA SER A 429 -3.94 -8.57 -2.78
C SER A 429 -5.44 -8.79 -2.77
N HIS A 430 -5.87 -10.00 -2.44
CA HIS A 430 -7.26 -10.39 -2.35
C HIS A 430 -7.51 -11.11 -1.01
N PRO A 431 -8.20 -10.45 -0.06
CA PRO A 431 -8.56 -11.09 1.20
C PRO A 431 -9.59 -12.18 0.95
N ASN A 432 -9.36 -13.37 1.52
CA ASN A 432 -10.30 -14.46 1.40
C ASN A 432 -11.61 -14.09 2.09
N GLN A 433 -12.71 -14.10 1.31
CA GLN A 433 -13.99 -13.57 1.79
C GLN A 433 -14.73 -14.51 2.75
N TYR A 434 -14.32 -15.77 2.82
CA TYR A 434 -15.01 -16.82 3.57
C TYR A 434 -14.40 -17.07 4.95
N ASN A 435 -13.16 -16.64 5.18
CA ASN A 435 -12.39 -16.92 6.40
C ASN A 435 -12.18 -15.65 7.24
N TYR A 436 -13.28 -15.10 7.78
CA TYR A 436 -13.21 -13.93 8.67
C TYR A 436 -13.41 -14.30 10.14
N ILE A 437 -12.64 -13.65 11.00
CA ILE A 437 -12.78 -13.67 12.45
C ILE A 437 -12.99 -12.25 12.99
N THR A 438 -13.49 -12.15 14.21
CA THR A 438 -13.35 -10.93 15.02
C THR A 438 -12.05 -11.04 15.81
N SER A 439 -11.11 -10.13 15.56
CA SER A 439 -9.83 -10.12 16.25
C SER A 439 -10.01 -9.95 17.76
N GLN A 440 -9.36 -10.80 18.55
CA GLN A 440 -9.30 -10.66 20.00
C GLN A 440 -8.38 -9.52 20.45
N ILE A 441 -7.58 -8.95 19.52
CA ILE A 441 -6.63 -7.86 19.79
C ILE A 441 -7.31 -6.51 19.56
N SER A 442 -7.85 -6.28 18.35
CA SER A 442 -8.45 -4.99 17.97
C SER A 442 -9.97 -4.95 18.00
N GLY A 443 -10.65 -6.09 18.15
CA GLY A 443 -12.11 -6.19 18.01
C GLY A 443 -12.61 -5.98 16.57
N ARG A 444 -11.70 -5.81 15.59
CA ARG A 444 -12.03 -5.60 14.18
C ARG A 444 -12.29 -6.93 13.48
N ARG A 445 -13.13 -6.91 12.44
CA ARG A 445 -13.31 -8.05 11.53
C ARG A 445 -12.09 -8.18 10.62
N ARG A 446 -11.43 -9.33 10.64
CA ARG A 446 -10.15 -9.60 9.97
C ARG A 446 -10.18 -10.96 9.25
N THR A 447 -9.53 -11.07 8.10
CA THR A 447 -9.42 -12.35 7.39
C THR A 447 -8.19 -13.13 7.85
N THR A 448 -8.30 -14.45 7.93
CA THR A 448 -7.20 -15.34 8.33
C THR A 448 -6.31 -15.78 7.18
N CYS A 449 -6.69 -15.46 5.94
CA CYS A 449 -5.90 -15.74 4.77
C CYS A 449 -6.08 -14.70 3.66
N ASN A 450 -4.99 -14.42 2.93
CA ASN A 450 -4.98 -13.44 1.85
C ASN A 450 -4.17 -13.98 0.67
N GLU A 451 -4.75 -13.95 -0.53
CA GLU A 451 -4.01 -14.17 -1.76
C GLU A 451 -3.15 -12.94 -2.05
N LEU A 452 -1.84 -13.15 -2.15
CA LEU A 452 -0.85 -12.15 -2.49
C LEU A 452 -0.25 -12.45 -3.85
N TYR A 453 -0.18 -11.41 -4.68
CA TYR A 453 0.30 -11.49 -6.04
C TYR A 453 1.49 -10.55 -6.21
N LEU A 454 2.68 -11.11 -6.41
CA LEU A 454 3.93 -10.36 -6.41
C LEU A 454 4.63 -10.42 -7.78
N LEU A 455 5.17 -9.28 -8.20
CA LEU A 455 6.04 -9.14 -9.38
C LEU A 455 7.49 -9.05 -8.94
N ASN A 456 8.38 -9.76 -9.64
CA ASN A 456 9.80 -9.52 -9.54
C ASN A 456 10.21 -8.32 -10.40
N VAL A 457 10.39 -7.15 -9.78
CA VAL A 457 10.73 -5.90 -10.50
C VAL A 457 12.18 -5.87 -10.98
N ASN A 458 13.04 -6.76 -10.47
CA ASN A 458 14.41 -6.92 -10.96
C ASN A 458 14.46 -7.67 -12.31
N ARG A 459 13.33 -8.25 -12.74
CA ARG A 459 13.22 -9.06 -13.96
C ARG A 459 12.43 -8.36 -15.08
N ASN A 460 12.21 -7.04 -14.99
CA ASN A 460 11.56 -6.26 -16.06
C ASN A 460 12.27 -6.48 -17.39
N ARG A 461 11.56 -7.07 -18.35
CA ARG A 461 12.07 -7.25 -19.71
C ARG A 461 11.86 -5.92 -20.45
N LYS A 462 12.96 -5.27 -20.84
CA LYS A 462 12.93 -4.09 -21.73
C LYS A 462 12.40 -4.43 -23.11
#